data_AF-A0A1J3CWK1-F1
#
_entry.id   AF-A0A1J3CWK1-F1
#
_cell.length_a   1.000
_cell.length_b   1.000
_cell.length_c   1.000
_cell.angle_alpha   90.00
_cell.angle_beta   90.00
_cell.angle_gamma   90.00
#
_symmetry.space_group_name_H-M   'P 1'
#
loop_
_entity.id
_entity.type
_entity.pdbx_description
1 polymer ?
#
loop_
_entity_poly.entity_id
_entity_poly.type
_entity_poly.pdbx_seq_one_letter_code
_entity_poly.pdbx_strand_id
1 'polypeptide(L)' 'MARKMKDTDTEEELIEAFKVFDRDGNGLISAAELRHVMTNLGEKLTDEEVDEMIREADIDGDGHINYEEFVRMMMAR' A
#
# COMPACT_ATOMS: atom_id res chain seq x y z
N MET A 1 1.95 3.31 -33.08
CA MET A 1 1.31 4.11 -32.03
C MET A 1 1.65 3.44 -30.71
N ALA A 2 2.73 3.86 -30.07
CA ALA A 2 3.26 3.23 -28.87
C ALA A 2 3.11 4.21 -27.71
N ARG A 3 2.79 3.70 -26.51
CA ARG A 3 2.62 4.42 -25.24
C ARG A 3 1.18 4.83 -24.91
N LYS A 4 0.29 3.84 -24.83
CA LYS A 4 -0.98 3.93 -24.09
C LYS A 4 -1.29 2.66 -23.28
N MET A 5 -0.29 1.79 -23.09
CA MET A 5 -0.36 0.47 -22.43
C MET A 5 0.64 0.39 -21.27
N LYS A 6 0.78 1.48 -20.50
CA LYS A 6 1.63 1.47 -19.31
C LYS A 6 0.86 2.05 -18.13
N ASP A 7 0.14 3.13 -18.34
CA ASP A 7 -0.56 3.82 -17.25
C ASP A 7 -1.79 3.04 -16.74
N THR A 8 -2.55 2.38 -17.62
CA THR A 8 -3.74 1.60 -17.24
C THR A 8 -3.39 0.30 -16.53
N ASP A 9 -2.38 -0.42 -17.03
CA ASP A 9 -1.89 -1.65 -16.39
C ASP A 9 -1.37 -1.35 -14.97
N THR A 10 -0.76 -0.16 -14.75
CA THR A 10 -0.27 0.25 -13.43
C THR A 10 -1.42 0.54 -12.46
N GLU A 11 -2.51 1.17 -12.91
CA GLU A 11 -3.65 1.47 -12.04
C GLU A 11 -4.37 0.19 -11.59
N GLU A 12 -4.63 -0.75 -12.52
CA GLU A 12 -5.24 -2.03 -12.19
C GLU A 12 -4.35 -2.86 -11.25
N GLU A 13 -3.04 -2.91 -11.49
CA GLU A 13 -2.07 -3.57 -10.59
C GLU A 13 -2.03 -2.92 -9.20
N LEU A 14 -2.10 -1.59 -9.11
CA LEU A 14 -2.14 -0.87 -7.85
C LEU A 14 -3.44 -1.13 -7.09
N ILE A 15 -4.57 -1.23 -7.77
CA ILE A 15 -5.86 -1.58 -7.16
C ILE A 15 -5.84 -3.02 -6.65
N GLU A 16 -5.31 -3.97 -7.43
CA GLU A 16 -5.19 -5.36 -6.97
C GLU A 16 -4.24 -5.48 -5.79
N ALA A 17 -3.08 -4.81 -5.84
CA ALA A 17 -2.15 -4.76 -4.72
C ALA A 17 -2.83 -4.16 -3.49
N PHE A 18 -3.51 -3.02 -3.63
CA PHE A 18 -4.23 -2.38 -2.53
C PHE A 18 -5.25 -3.32 -1.88
N LYS A 19 -6.05 -4.05 -2.68
CA LYS A 19 -7.00 -5.06 -2.17
C LYS A 19 -6.34 -6.26 -1.50
N VAL A 20 -5.08 -6.56 -1.80
CA VAL A 20 -4.34 -7.61 -1.08
C VAL A 20 -3.96 -7.12 0.32
N PHE A 21 -3.63 -5.83 0.45
CA PHE A 21 -3.34 -5.17 1.72
C PHE A 21 -4.62 -4.91 2.53
N ASP A 22 -5.61 -4.25 1.97
CA ASP A 22 -6.93 -3.95 2.55
C ASP A 22 -7.79 -5.22 2.63
N ARG A 23 -7.72 -5.91 3.77
CA ARG A 23 -8.37 -7.21 4.00
C ARG A 23 -9.84 -7.05 4.37
N ASP A 24 -10.15 -5.99 5.10
CA ASP A 24 -11.51 -5.72 5.55
C ASP A 24 -12.35 -4.97 4.50
N GLY A 25 -11.71 -4.43 3.47
CA GLY A 25 -12.33 -3.74 2.34
C GLY A 25 -12.83 -2.35 2.71
N ASN A 26 -12.24 -1.72 3.73
CA ASN A 26 -12.65 -0.41 4.21
C ASN A 26 -12.06 0.75 3.38
N GLY A 27 -11.15 0.47 2.44
CA GLY A 27 -10.48 1.46 1.60
C GLY A 27 -9.24 2.11 2.23
N LEU A 28 -8.75 1.57 3.34
CA LEU A 28 -7.60 2.03 4.13
C LEU A 28 -6.75 0.81 4.53
N ILE A 29 -5.43 0.97 4.56
CA ILE A 29 -4.53 -0.08 5.04
C ILE A 29 -4.08 0.28 6.44
N SER A 30 -4.47 -0.53 7.41
CA SER A 30 -3.99 -0.41 8.79
C SER A 30 -2.60 -1.05 8.97
N ALA A 31 -1.89 -0.64 10.03
CA ALA A 31 -0.61 -1.26 10.42
C ALA A 31 -0.73 -2.79 10.60
N ALA A 32 -1.86 -3.25 11.15
CA ALA A 32 -2.12 -4.67 11.34
C ALA A 32 -2.21 -5.43 10.01
N GLU A 33 -2.86 -4.83 9.01
CA GLU A 33 -3.03 -5.40 7.67
C GLU A 33 -1.71 -5.40 6.90
N LEU A 34 -0.98 -4.29 6.92
CA LEU A 34 0.34 -4.19 6.30
C LEU A 34 1.28 -5.28 6.85
N ARG A 35 1.36 -5.39 8.17
CA ARG A 35 2.15 -6.42 8.85
C ARG A 35 1.71 -7.84 8.48
N HIS A 36 0.41 -8.08 8.39
CA HIS A 36 -0.13 -9.38 8.04
C HIS A 36 0.28 -9.77 6.61
N VAL A 37 0.18 -8.85 5.65
CA VAL A 37 0.57 -9.10 4.26
C VAL A 37 2.08 -9.30 4.13
N MET A 38 2.89 -8.45 4.74
CA MET A 38 4.36 -8.59 4.71
C MET A 38 4.80 -9.94 5.30
N THR A 39 4.18 -10.35 6.41
CA THR A 39 4.42 -11.67 7.01
C THR A 39 4.05 -12.81 6.05
N ASN A 40 2.95 -12.68 5.31
CA ASN A 40 2.54 -13.68 4.30
C ASN A 40 3.47 -13.71 3.08
N LEU A 41 4.08 -12.59 2.71
CA LEU A 41 5.11 -12.50 1.67
C LEU A 41 6.47 -13.09 2.12
N GLY A 42 6.59 -13.48 3.39
CA GLY A 42 7.78 -14.08 3.97
C GLY A 42 8.69 -13.07 4.67
N GLU A 43 8.34 -11.79 4.67
CA GLU A 43 9.06 -10.75 5.39
C GLU A 43 8.42 -10.51 6.76
N LYS A 44 9.16 -10.87 7.81
CA LYS A 44 8.74 -10.58 9.18
C LYS A 44 9.23 -9.20 9.57
N LEU A 45 8.36 -8.22 9.39
CA LEU A 45 8.57 -6.89 9.94
C LEU A 45 8.24 -6.88 11.44
N THR A 46 9.04 -6.15 12.20
CA THR A 46 8.76 -5.77 13.58
C THR A 46 7.67 -4.70 13.63
N ASP A 47 7.04 -4.53 14.79
CA ASP A 47 6.01 -3.50 14.96
C ASP A 47 6.59 -2.09 14.73
N GLU A 48 7.87 -1.88 15.08
CA GLU A 48 8.61 -0.65 14.83
C GLU A 48 8.81 -0.37 13.34
N GLU A 49 9.21 -1.36 12.55
CA GLU A 49 9.37 -1.22 11.09
C GLU A 49 8.04 -0.94 10.39
N VAL A 50 6.95 -1.59 10.82
CA VAL A 50 5.60 -1.34 10.31
C VAL A 50 5.16 0.08 10.62
N ASP A 51 5.39 0.54 11.86
CA ASP A 51 5.05 1.90 12.29
C ASP A 51 5.88 2.97 11.56
N GLU A 52 7.13 2.68 11.20
CA GLU A 52 7.94 3.55 10.35
C GLU A 52 7.39 3.61 8.93
N MET A 53 7.07 2.46 8.31
CA MET A 53 6.47 2.43 6.97
C MET A 53 5.14 3.16 6.90
N ILE A 54 4.28 2.99 7.92
CA ILE A 54 3.02 3.73 8.03
C ILE A 54 3.32 5.21 8.10
N ARG A 55 4.21 5.67 9.01
CA ARG A 55 4.54 7.09 9.16
C ARG A 55 5.14 7.73 7.91
N GLU A 56 5.86 6.98 7.10
CA GLU A 56 6.42 7.50 5.85
C GLU A 56 5.36 7.65 4.75
N ALA A 57 4.32 6.82 4.79
CA ALA A 57 3.24 6.80 3.81
C ALA A 57 2.02 7.65 4.19
N ASP A 58 1.75 7.74 5.49
CA ASP A 58 0.66 8.49 6.12
C ASP A 58 0.97 9.98 6.07
N ILE A 59 0.38 10.68 5.11
CA ILE A 59 0.60 12.11 4.86
C ILE A 59 -0.37 12.94 5.69
N ASP A 60 -1.58 12.43 5.91
CA ASP A 60 -2.63 13.13 6.65
C ASP A 60 -2.59 12.91 8.17
N GLY A 61 -1.82 11.92 8.63
CA GLY A 61 -1.59 11.59 10.03
C GLY A 61 -2.73 10.81 10.69
N ASP A 62 -3.56 10.11 9.92
CA ASP A 62 -4.69 9.34 10.44
C ASP A 62 -4.29 7.93 10.96
N GLY A 63 -3.02 7.55 10.81
CA GLY A 63 -2.46 6.28 11.23
C GLY A 63 -2.77 5.11 10.29
N HIS A 64 -3.33 5.39 9.12
CA HIS A 64 -3.66 4.44 8.07
C HIS A 64 -3.06 4.91 6.74
N ILE A 65 -3.06 4.04 5.74
CA ILE A 65 -2.62 4.39 4.39
C ILE A 65 -3.84 4.31 3.48
N ASN A 66 -4.31 5.45 2.99
CA ASN A 66 -5.40 5.48 2.02
C ASN A 66 -4.89 5.14 0.60
N TYR A 67 -5.83 4.93 -0.33
CA TYR A 67 -5.47 4.57 -1.71
C TYR A 67 -4.56 5.61 -2.38
N GLU A 68 -4.81 6.92 -2.17
CA GLU A 68 -3.99 7.97 -2.79
C GLU A 68 -2.56 7.95 -2.23
N GLU A 69 -2.40 7.76 -0.92
CA GLU A 69 -1.11 7.64 -0.25
C GLU A 69 -0.35 6.40 -0.70
N PHE A 70 -1.02 5.26 -0.82
CA PHE A 70 -0.44 4.02 -1.33
C PHE A 70 0.05 4.20 -2.78
N VAL A 71 -0.76 4.79 -3.64
CA VAL A 71 -0.38 5.07 -5.04
C VAL A 71 0.81 6.02 -5.07
N ARG A 72 0.82 7.09 -4.26
CA ARG A 72 1.95 8.01 -4.17
C ARG A 72 3.22 7.31 -3.72
N MET A 73 3.15 6.46 -2.70
CA MET A 73 4.28 5.65 -2.22
C MET A 73 4.85 4.76 -3.35
N MET A 74 3.98 4.07 -4.09
CA MET A 74 4.38 3.18 -5.19
C MET A 74 4.88 3.93 -6.43
N MET A 75 4.36 5.14 -6.68
CA MET A 75 4.73 5.96 -7.83
C MET A 75 5.91 6.91 -7.57
N ALA A 76 6.30 7.19 -6.33
CA ALA A 76 7.36 8.12 -5.95
C ALA A 76 8.81 7.61 -6.27
N ARG A 77 8.98 6.89 -7.39
CA ARG A 77 10.28 6.50 -7.94
C ARG A 77 11.11 7.68 -8.43
#